data_AF-A0A7V2XSS7-F1
#
_entry.id   AF-A0A7V2XSS7-F1
#
_cell.length_a   1.000
_cell.length_b   1.000
_cell.length_c   1.000
_cell.angle_alpha   90.00
_cell.angle_beta   90.00
_cell.angle_gamma   90.00
#
_symmetry.space_group_name_H-M   'P 1'
#
loop_
_entity.id
_entity.type
_entity.pdbx_description
1 polymer ?
#
loop_
_entity_poly.entity_id
_entity_poly.type
_entity_poly.pdbx_seq_one_letter_code
_entity_poly.pdbx_strand_id
1 'polypeptide(L)'
;MKFGRTSITSTSNRSRRVPSKTLVPNPVSRSPAARRAFRRARTSSTDIVGSAGGGSAGAGDAAAATASASRNRATGRKCMAHEYHPRPTGVKEFAGRVAFSSPLCYISPLLPPPRAAPDSGPDDDMLRILTLSEMKPDDRQALCARAGFPYAKLIPEVRPIVAAVRERGDAAVLEMTKRFDGVSLASTEVPAEELASADARVPLTTLVPLRAAKENIQRFHARDVVKGFEMEALKGVLLGKLVVPYETVGLYVPGGKAAYPSSVLMGAVPALLAGVKQVVLCTPPGKDGSVPAVVLAAAKLAGVQRVFRIGGAQAIAAMAYGTETVPACDMIVGPGNAYVTAAKQLVRDAVAVDFLAGPSEVAIVSDGTAPPKFVAAELIAQAEHDEHAVTLLITTSREEVKAVTRELAAQLVTNPRQEIARKALERNGTAVACDGIPEAVALANDFAAEHLVLMVRHPKDILRDIRNAGSIFLGEYAPVAVGDYCAGPNHILPTLGWAKFAAALSAATFVRPIPYQYLSREGLNLLAPNATTLARTEGLEGHARSIEIRLK
;
A
#
# COMPACT_ATOMS: atom_id res chain seq x y z
N MET A 1 -47.53 -35.68 54.36
CA MET A 1 -46.96 -36.94 54.88
C MET A 1 -45.44 -36.80 54.96
N LYS A 2 -44.78 -37.36 55.99
CA LYS A 2 -43.30 -37.54 56.17
C LYS A 2 -42.43 -36.25 56.01
N PHE A 3 -41.87 -35.66 57.08
CA PHE A 3 -40.63 -36.05 57.80
C PHE A 3 -39.40 -36.21 56.87
N GLY A 4 -38.25 -35.54 57.02
CA GLY A 4 -37.77 -34.51 57.98
C GLY A 4 -36.69 -33.61 57.33
N ARG A 5 -35.74 -32.92 58.00
CA ARG A 5 -35.30 -32.82 59.41
C ARG A 5 -34.65 -31.42 59.70
N THR A 6 -34.37 -31.17 60.98
CA THR A 6 -33.58 -30.08 61.63
C THR A 6 -32.04 -30.25 61.47
N SER A 7 -31.10 -29.32 61.79
CA SER A 7 -31.05 -27.92 62.32
C SER A 7 -29.57 -27.38 62.34
N ILE A 8 -29.30 -26.24 63.03
CA ILE A 8 -27.97 -25.72 63.53
C ILE A 8 -27.16 -24.91 62.48
N THR A 9 -26.67 -23.66 62.69
CA THR A 9 -26.67 -22.73 63.86
C THR A 9 -26.69 -21.23 63.46
N SER A 10 -26.86 -20.35 64.45
CA SER A 10 -26.75 -18.87 64.40
C SER A 10 -25.32 -18.34 64.17
N THR A 11 -25.10 -17.09 63.72
CA THR A 11 -25.06 -15.88 64.58
C THR A 11 -25.29 -14.57 63.81
N SER A 12 -25.51 -13.47 64.54
CA SER A 12 -25.94 -12.16 64.02
C SER A 12 -24.91 -11.04 64.24
N ASN A 13 -24.83 -10.04 63.35
CA ASN A 13 -25.01 -8.65 63.81
C ASN A 13 -25.31 -7.56 62.75
N ARG A 14 -26.26 -6.71 63.15
CA ARG A 14 -26.48 -5.26 62.89
C ARG A 14 -25.62 -4.50 61.84
N SER A 15 -26.30 -4.12 60.76
CA SER A 15 -26.53 -2.72 60.31
C SER A 15 -25.48 -1.61 60.55
N ARG A 16 -25.11 -0.90 59.47
CA ARG A 16 -25.52 0.52 59.22
C ARG A 16 -25.06 1.06 57.84
N ARG A 17 -25.98 1.76 57.14
CA ARG A 17 -25.65 2.88 56.20
C ARG A 17 -25.38 4.14 57.09
N VAL A 18 -24.90 5.32 56.66
CA VAL A 18 -25.04 6.06 55.38
C VAL A 18 -23.69 6.83 55.07
N PRO A 19 -23.57 8.03 54.42
CA PRO A 19 -22.69 8.15 53.25
C PRO A 19 -21.43 9.06 53.37
N SER A 20 -20.57 9.01 52.36
CA SER A 20 -19.66 10.10 51.93
C SER A 20 -20.07 10.52 50.51
N LYS A 21 -20.50 11.77 50.29
CA LYS A 21 -19.73 13.02 50.14
C LYS A 21 -18.99 13.14 48.79
N THR A 22 -19.56 14.00 47.95
CA THR A 22 -19.03 14.56 46.70
C THR A 22 -17.62 15.11 46.86
N LEU A 23 -16.74 14.86 45.89
CA LEU A 23 -15.46 15.58 45.74
C LEU A 23 -15.09 15.70 44.26
N VAL A 24 -14.61 16.87 43.86
CA VAL A 24 -14.22 17.21 42.49
C VAL A 24 -12.68 17.21 42.37
N PRO A 25 -12.09 16.58 41.34
CA PRO A 25 -10.71 16.83 40.95
C PRO A 25 -10.63 17.90 39.85
N ASN A 26 -10.04 19.06 40.18
CA ASN A 26 -9.64 20.09 39.20
C ASN A 26 -8.16 19.87 38.81
N PRO A 27 -7.64 20.40 37.68
CA PRO A 27 -6.40 19.92 37.08
C PRO A 27 -5.11 20.43 37.76
N VAL A 28 -4.05 19.64 37.66
CA VAL A 28 -2.74 19.90 38.31
C VAL A 28 -1.85 20.79 37.44
N SER A 29 -1.61 22.01 37.93
CA SER A 29 -0.49 22.94 37.71
C SER A 29 0.35 22.89 36.42
N ARG A 30 0.42 24.03 35.72
CA ARG A 30 1.61 24.44 34.94
C ARG A 30 2.71 24.95 35.88
N SER A 31 3.98 24.79 35.50
CA SER A 31 5.14 25.44 36.16
C SER A 31 5.87 26.38 35.18
N PRO A 32 6.23 27.63 35.55
CA PRO A 32 6.88 28.58 34.65
C PRO A 32 8.32 28.95 35.06
N ALA A 33 9.34 28.55 34.28
CA ALA A 33 10.70 29.09 34.41
C ALA A 33 11.51 28.98 33.11
N ALA A 34 11.73 30.12 32.41
CA ALA A 34 12.89 30.44 31.55
C ALA A 34 12.57 31.65 30.64
N ARG A 35 13.02 32.85 31.00
CA ARG A 35 13.06 34.02 30.09
C ARG A 35 14.36 34.82 30.24
N ARG A 36 15.32 34.59 29.35
CA ARG A 36 16.29 35.57 28.84
C ARG A 36 16.40 35.32 27.34
N ALA A 37 15.91 36.17 26.44
CA ALA A 37 16.27 37.56 26.19
C ALA A 37 17.68 37.70 25.56
N PHE A 38 17.71 37.82 24.23
CA PHE A 38 18.72 38.59 23.51
C PHE A 38 18.06 39.39 22.39
N ARG A 39 18.69 40.48 21.96
CA ARG A 39 18.09 41.55 21.14
C ARG A 39 18.84 41.70 19.81
N ARG A 40 18.17 42.30 18.82
CA ARG A 40 18.66 42.58 17.45
C ARG A 40 20.12 43.08 17.39
N ALA A 41 20.83 42.64 16.36
CA ALA A 41 21.74 43.50 15.59
C ALA A 41 21.69 43.11 14.10
N ARG A 42 21.83 44.11 13.21
CA ARG A 42 22.22 44.01 11.80
C ARG A 42 23.42 44.96 11.61
N THR A 43 24.09 44.85 10.47
CA THR A 43 25.08 45.82 9.91
C THR A 43 26.28 46.20 10.78
N SER A 44 27.46 45.73 10.38
CA SER A 44 28.58 46.63 10.03
C SER A 44 29.50 45.92 9.02
N SER A 45 30.25 46.72 8.27
CA SER A 45 31.15 46.28 7.19
C SER A 45 32.54 46.91 7.39
N THR A 46 33.59 46.12 7.17
CA THR A 46 34.97 46.51 6.82
C THR A 46 35.65 45.23 6.35
N ASP A 47 36.12 45.10 5.10
CA ASP A 47 37.24 45.78 4.45
C ASP A 47 38.62 45.24 4.88
N ILE A 48 39.27 44.52 3.96
CA ILE A 48 40.73 44.30 3.91
C ILE A 48 41.17 44.55 2.46
N VAL A 49 42.31 45.23 2.29
CA VAL A 49 42.75 45.86 1.03
C VAL A 49 43.69 44.95 0.23
N GLY A 50 43.61 45.01 -1.11
CA GLY A 50 44.58 44.39 -2.02
C GLY A 50 44.48 44.94 -3.45
N SER A 51 45.40 45.84 -3.83
CA SER A 51 45.56 46.39 -5.19
C SER A 51 46.40 45.45 -6.08
N ALA A 52 46.56 45.62 -7.41
CA ALA A 52 46.29 46.75 -8.31
C ALA A 52 46.10 46.26 -9.77
N GLY A 53 45.66 47.16 -10.67
CA GLY A 53 45.66 46.93 -12.14
C GLY A 53 44.61 47.80 -12.84
N GLY A 54 45.03 48.67 -13.76
CA GLY A 54 44.17 49.68 -14.39
C GLY A 54 43.88 49.46 -15.88
N GLY A 55 42.77 50.03 -16.35
CA GLY A 55 42.34 50.09 -17.75
C GLY A 55 41.09 50.96 -17.87
N SER A 56 40.96 51.81 -18.90
CA SER A 56 40.08 52.98 -18.86
C SER A 56 39.08 53.12 -20.02
N ALA A 57 37.91 53.70 -19.68
CA ALA A 57 36.95 54.40 -20.52
C ALA A 57 36.07 53.59 -21.51
N GLY A 58 34.81 54.01 -21.66
CA GLY A 58 33.85 53.49 -22.64
C GLY A 58 32.39 53.53 -22.17
N ALA A 59 31.70 54.66 -22.36
CA ALA A 59 30.22 54.73 -22.37
C ALA A 59 29.73 54.68 -23.84
N GLY A 60 28.47 54.35 -24.17
CA GLY A 60 27.30 53.99 -23.36
C GLY A 60 26.07 53.73 -24.24
N ASP A 61 24.90 53.54 -23.62
CA ASP A 61 23.53 53.51 -24.18
C ASP A 61 23.12 52.51 -25.28
N ALA A 62 22.11 51.69 -24.95
CA ALA A 62 21.14 51.04 -25.84
C ALA A 62 19.95 50.50 -25.00
N ALA A 63 18.72 50.33 -25.48
CA ALA A 63 17.95 50.92 -26.59
C ALA A 63 16.46 50.49 -26.41
N ALA A 64 15.46 51.20 -26.95
CA ALA A 64 14.04 50.80 -26.85
C ALA A 64 13.13 51.32 -27.98
N ALA A 65 12.03 50.58 -28.23
CA ALA A 65 11.00 50.73 -29.29
C ALA A 65 11.44 50.24 -30.71
N THR A 66 10.58 49.85 -31.66
CA THR A 66 9.15 50.18 -31.96
C THR A 66 8.38 49.06 -32.72
N ALA A 67 7.03 49.22 -32.86
CA ALA A 67 6.19 48.85 -34.05
C ALA A 67 5.82 47.37 -34.32
N SER A 68 4.71 47.00 -35.00
CA SER A 68 3.45 47.72 -35.38
C SER A 68 2.32 46.79 -35.92
N ALA A 69 1.04 47.18 -35.73
CA ALA A 69 -0.17 47.17 -36.62
C ALA A 69 -0.47 46.02 -37.65
N SER A 70 -1.67 45.79 -38.23
CA SER A 70 -2.92 46.58 -38.34
C SER A 70 -4.20 45.76 -38.72
N ARG A 71 -5.42 46.21 -38.32
CA ARG A 71 -6.65 46.60 -39.13
C ARG A 71 -7.20 45.68 -40.28
N ASN A 72 -8.52 45.63 -40.65
CA ASN A 72 -9.82 45.99 -40.00
C ASN A 72 -11.08 45.32 -40.67
N ARG A 73 -12.28 45.52 -40.09
CA ARG A 73 -13.61 44.84 -40.27
C ARG A 73 -14.59 45.23 -41.43
N ALA A 74 -15.62 44.38 -41.63
CA ALA A 74 -17.04 44.60 -42.10
C ALA A 74 -17.30 44.76 -43.63
N THR A 75 -18.46 44.51 -44.30
CA THR A 75 -19.92 44.16 -44.05
C THR A 75 -20.49 43.28 -45.22
N GLY A 76 -21.72 42.72 -45.32
CA GLY A 76 -22.87 42.49 -44.40
C GLY A 76 -24.30 42.40 -45.05
N ARG A 77 -25.04 41.27 -44.85
CA ARG A 77 -26.53 40.97 -45.06
C ARG A 77 -27.18 40.70 -46.46
N LYS A 78 -27.79 39.49 -46.56
CA LYS A 78 -29.10 39.05 -47.16
C LYS A 78 -29.54 39.33 -48.63
N CYS A 79 -30.02 38.27 -49.33
CA CYS A 79 -31.35 38.22 -50.00
C CYS A 79 -31.84 36.74 -50.24
N MET A 80 -32.95 36.49 -50.98
CA MET A 80 -33.72 35.20 -50.99
C MET A 80 -34.16 34.66 -52.38
N ALA A 81 -34.45 33.34 -52.40
CA ALA A 81 -35.41 32.57 -53.23
C ALA A 81 -35.26 32.40 -54.78
N HIS A 82 -35.28 31.16 -55.27
CA HIS A 82 -36.47 30.53 -55.91
C HIS A 82 -36.25 29.01 -56.21
N GLU A 83 -37.32 28.31 -56.62
CA GLU A 83 -37.40 26.85 -56.84
C GLU A 83 -37.38 26.45 -58.33
N TYR A 84 -36.90 25.23 -58.64
CA TYR A 84 -37.43 24.43 -59.75
C TYR A 84 -37.17 22.92 -59.57
N HIS A 85 -37.87 22.07 -60.35
CA HIS A 85 -37.76 20.61 -60.35
C HIS A 85 -37.69 20.11 -61.81
N PRO A 86 -36.94 19.02 -62.10
CA PRO A 86 -37.58 17.69 -62.03
C PRO A 86 -36.69 16.51 -61.59
N ARG A 87 -37.35 15.36 -61.36
CA ARG A 87 -36.79 13.99 -61.28
C ARG A 87 -37.33 13.17 -62.49
N PRO A 88 -36.99 11.89 -62.73
CA PRO A 88 -36.10 10.94 -62.02
C PRO A 88 -34.92 10.48 -62.93
N THR A 89 -34.01 9.54 -62.60
CA THR A 89 -34.07 8.29 -61.82
C THR A 89 -32.71 7.91 -61.19
N GLY A 90 -32.69 7.05 -60.16
CA GLY A 90 -31.51 6.23 -59.85
C GLY A 90 -31.18 5.98 -58.37
N VAL A 91 -31.28 4.71 -57.97
CA VAL A 91 -30.45 4.03 -56.94
C VAL A 91 -30.53 4.50 -55.46
N LYS A 92 -31.42 3.81 -54.73
CA LYS A 92 -31.30 3.27 -53.35
C LYS A 92 -31.13 4.23 -52.16
N GLU A 93 -31.75 3.80 -51.05
CA GLU A 93 -31.95 4.59 -49.84
C GLU A 93 -30.75 4.59 -48.89
N PHE A 94 -30.57 5.70 -48.18
CA PHE A 94 -29.74 5.78 -46.98
C PHE A 94 -30.49 6.57 -45.91
N ALA A 95 -30.88 5.88 -44.83
CA ALA A 95 -31.43 6.50 -43.63
C ALA A 95 -30.99 5.66 -42.40
N GLY A 96 -30.65 6.26 -41.26
CA GLY A 96 -30.73 7.68 -40.95
C GLY A 96 -31.11 7.94 -39.48
N ARG A 97 -30.53 7.19 -38.55
CA ARG A 97 -30.70 7.40 -37.10
C ARG A 97 -29.32 7.47 -36.44
N VAL A 98 -28.90 8.67 -36.09
CA VAL A 98 -27.71 8.89 -35.24
C VAL A 98 -28.14 8.69 -33.79
N ALA A 99 -27.73 7.59 -33.19
CA ALA A 99 -27.80 7.40 -31.74
C ALA A 99 -26.40 7.64 -31.15
N PHE A 100 -26.33 8.37 -30.04
CA PHE A 100 -25.09 8.46 -29.25
C PHE A 100 -24.80 7.10 -28.62
N SER A 101 -23.59 6.58 -28.84
CA SER A 101 -23.05 5.42 -28.11
C SER A 101 -21.72 5.80 -27.46
N SER A 102 -21.50 5.31 -26.24
CA SER A 102 -20.29 5.53 -25.46
C SER A 102 -19.06 4.85 -26.10
N PRO A 103 -17.84 5.36 -25.87
CA PRO A 103 -16.62 4.73 -26.39
C PRO A 103 -16.47 3.31 -25.86
N LEU A 104 -16.24 2.37 -26.77
CA LEU A 104 -16.06 0.94 -26.48
C LEU A 104 -14.70 0.68 -25.82
N CYS A 105 -14.66 -0.35 -24.95
CA CYS A 105 -13.41 -0.86 -24.40
C CYS A 105 -12.47 -1.35 -25.51
N TYR A 106 -11.22 -0.91 -25.47
CA TYR A 106 -10.13 -1.58 -26.21
C TYR A 106 -9.86 -2.94 -25.57
N ILE A 107 -10.47 -4.00 -26.11
CA ILE A 107 -10.08 -5.37 -25.82
C ILE A 107 -8.76 -5.62 -26.57
N SER A 108 -7.64 -5.62 -25.84
CA SER A 108 -6.35 -6.01 -26.40
C SER A 108 -6.43 -7.47 -26.88
N PRO A 109 -5.93 -7.82 -28.09
CA PRO A 109 -5.91 -9.19 -28.55
C PRO A 109 -5.07 -10.07 -27.62
N LEU A 110 -5.51 -11.31 -27.44
CA LEU A 110 -4.87 -12.30 -26.57
C LEU A 110 -3.42 -12.55 -27.02
N LEU A 111 -2.46 -12.27 -26.14
CA LEU A 111 -1.12 -12.80 -26.26
C LEU A 111 -1.20 -14.35 -26.26
N PRO A 112 -0.40 -15.04 -27.09
CA PRO A 112 -0.31 -16.50 -27.03
C PRO A 112 0.18 -16.93 -25.65
N PRO A 113 -0.18 -18.14 -25.18
CA PRO A 113 0.33 -18.64 -23.90
C PRO A 113 1.87 -18.67 -23.91
N PRO A 114 2.53 -18.35 -22.80
CA PRO A 114 3.98 -18.47 -22.72
C PRO A 114 4.37 -19.91 -23.03
N ARG A 115 5.38 -20.09 -23.90
CA ARG A 115 5.99 -21.40 -24.12
C ARG A 115 6.56 -21.89 -22.79
N ALA A 116 6.48 -23.21 -22.56
CA ALA A 116 7.24 -23.84 -21.50
C ALA A 116 8.74 -23.51 -21.67
N ALA A 117 9.47 -23.45 -20.56
CA ALA A 117 10.93 -23.39 -20.60
C ALA A 117 11.48 -24.60 -21.38
N PRO A 118 12.59 -24.46 -22.12
CA PRO A 118 13.24 -25.60 -22.76
C PRO A 118 13.73 -26.58 -21.68
N ASP A 119 13.57 -27.89 -21.92
CA ASP A 119 14.12 -28.93 -21.03
C ASP A 119 15.64 -28.75 -20.92
N SER A 120 16.11 -28.46 -19.71
CA SER A 120 17.52 -28.45 -19.32
C SER A 120 17.92 -29.82 -18.75
N GLY A 121 19.17 -30.23 -19.01
CA GLY A 121 19.72 -31.49 -18.52
C GLY A 121 19.89 -31.55 -17.00
N PRO A 122 20.36 -32.70 -16.47
CA PRO A 122 20.41 -32.95 -15.03
C PRO A 122 21.46 -32.11 -14.28
N ASP A 123 21.11 -31.83 -13.03
CA ASP A 123 21.91 -31.38 -11.88
C ASP A 123 22.43 -29.92 -11.82
N ASP A 124 21.90 -29.22 -10.79
CA ASP A 124 22.41 -28.05 -10.04
C ASP A 124 22.24 -26.60 -10.56
N ASP A 125 21.59 -26.36 -11.71
CA ASP A 125 21.35 -25.00 -12.23
C ASP A 125 20.16 -24.29 -11.52
N MET A 126 20.37 -23.84 -10.27
CA MET A 126 19.33 -23.20 -9.42
C MET A 126 18.96 -21.76 -9.82
N LEU A 127 19.60 -21.14 -10.83
CA LEU A 127 19.32 -19.76 -11.24
C LEU A 127 19.39 -19.65 -12.77
N ARG A 128 18.39 -19.02 -13.39
CA ARG A 128 18.50 -18.63 -14.81
C ARG A 128 19.54 -17.50 -14.96
N ILE A 129 20.70 -17.80 -15.55
CA ILE A 129 21.76 -16.80 -15.79
C ILE A 129 21.50 -16.07 -17.13
N LEU A 130 21.66 -14.74 -17.12
CA LEU A 130 21.49 -13.84 -18.28
C LEU A 130 22.58 -12.75 -18.31
N THR A 131 22.89 -12.23 -19.50
CA THR A 131 23.64 -10.98 -19.70
C THR A 131 22.70 -9.88 -20.16
N LEU A 132 22.69 -8.72 -19.49
CA LEU A 132 21.79 -7.60 -19.81
C LEU A 132 22.00 -7.05 -21.23
N SER A 133 23.26 -6.93 -21.68
CA SER A 133 23.63 -6.51 -23.04
C SER A 133 23.30 -7.56 -24.13
N GLU A 134 22.88 -8.78 -23.76
CA GLU A 134 22.43 -9.84 -24.66
C GLU A 134 20.90 -10.11 -24.56
N MET A 135 20.20 -9.50 -23.60
CA MET A 135 18.77 -9.71 -23.37
C MET A 135 17.93 -9.12 -24.52
N LYS A 136 17.02 -9.94 -25.06
CA LYS A 136 16.00 -9.48 -26.02
C LYS A 136 14.90 -8.68 -25.30
N PRO A 137 14.14 -7.83 -26.00
CA PRO A 137 12.98 -7.14 -25.41
C PRO A 137 12.00 -8.11 -24.72
N ASP A 138 11.73 -9.25 -25.35
CA ASP A 138 10.87 -10.31 -24.83
C ASP A 138 11.40 -10.92 -23.51
N ASP A 139 12.73 -11.09 -23.37
CA ASP A 139 13.34 -11.59 -22.13
C ASP A 139 13.21 -10.57 -20.99
N ARG A 140 13.42 -9.28 -21.28
CA ARG A 140 13.22 -8.19 -20.30
C ARG A 140 11.76 -8.09 -19.88
N GLN A 141 10.83 -8.23 -20.84
CA GLN A 141 9.39 -8.24 -20.57
C GLN A 141 8.98 -9.45 -19.74
N ALA A 142 9.47 -10.67 -20.07
CA ALA A 142 9.15 -11.89 -19.33
C ALA A 142 9.66 -11.85 -17.89
N LEU A 143 10.90 -11.38 -17.66
CA LEU A 143 11.45 -11.16 -16.33
C LEU A 143 10.60 -10.16 -15.53
N CYS A 144 10.26 -9.02 -16.12
CA CYS A 144 9.42 -8.01 -15.46
C CYS A 144 7.97 -8.48 -15.23
N ALA A 145 7.49 -9.51 -15.93
CA ALA A 145 6.13 -10.05 -15.82
C ALA A 145 5.97 -11.20 -14.78
N ARG A 146 7.06 -11.66 -14.14
CA ARG A 146 7.07 -12.74 -13.11
C ARG A 146 6.18 -13.93 -13.44
N ALA A 147 6.32 -14.47 -14.65
CA ALA A 147 5.57 -15.64 -15.13
C ALA A 147 4.02 -15.59 -14.99
N GLY A 148 3.43 -14.40 -14.78
CA GLY A 148 1.97 -14.18 -14.78
C GLY A 148 1.21 -14.89 -13.65
N PHE A 149 1.45 -14.50 -12.39
CA PHE A 149 0.77 -15.05 -11.21
C PHE A 149 -0.77 -15.13 -11.38
N PRO A 150 -1.38 -16.34 -11.32
CA PRO A 150 -2.65 -16.59 -11.98
C PRO A 150 -3.92 -16.22 -11.18
N TYR A 151 -3.88 -15.26 -10.26
CA TYR A 151 -5.06 -14.87 -9.47
C TYR A 151 -6.28 -14.50 -10.34
N ALA A 152 -6.04 -13.89 -11.51
CA ALA A 152 -7.09 -13.57 -12.48
C ALA A 152 -7.79 -14.82 -13.05
N LYS A 153 -7.10 -15.98 -13.12
CA LYS A 153 -7.68 -17.25 -13.56
C LYS A 153 -8.59 -17.88 -12.49
N LEU A 154 -8.39 -17.53 -11.21
CA LEU A 154 -9.21 -18.00 -10.08
C LEU A 154 -10.48 -17.15 -9.86
N ILE A 155 -10.64 -16.01 -10.53
CA ILE A 155 -11.82 -15.15 -10.41
C ILE A 155 -13.15 -15.90 -10.63
N PRO A 156 -13.29 -16.83 -11.60
CA PRO A 156 -14.51 -17.63 -11.76
C PRO A 156 -14.80 -18.56 -10.56
N GLU A 157 -13.77 -19.09 -9.90
CA GLU A 157 -13.90 -19.97 -8.73
C GLU A 157 -14.20 -19.19 -7.45
N VAL A 158 -13.63 -17.99 -7.32
CA VAL A 158 -13.79 -17.12 -6.14
C VAL A 158 -15.09 -16.33 -6.17
N ARG A 159 -15.63 -15.99 -7.36
CA ARG A 159 -16.91 -15.28 -7.51
C ARG A 159 -18.08 -15.93 -6.75
N PRO A 160 -18.37 -17.25 -6.85
CA PRO A 160 -19.44 -17.88 -6.08
C PRO A 160 -19.16 -17.90 -4.57
N ILE A 161 -17.89 -17.94 -4.14
CA ILE A 161 -17.54 -17.82 -2.71
C ILE A 161 -17.94 -16.44 -2.19
N VAL A 162 -17.55 -15.39 -2.90
CA VAL A 162 -17.87 -13.99 -2.54
C VAL A 162 -19.38 -13.72 -2.56
N ALA A 163 -20.10 -14.25 -3.56
CA ALA A 163 -21.55 -14.14 -3.66
C ALA A 163 -22.26 -14.87 -2.50
N ALA A 164 -21.91 -16.12 -2.22
CA ALA A 164 -22.59 -16.91 -1.19
C ALA A 164 -22.39 -16.36 0.23
N VAL A 165 -21.27 -15.68 0.53
CA VAL A 165 -21.09 -14.94 1.80
C VAL A 165 -21.95 -13.68 1.84
N ARG A 166 -22.02 -12.91 0.74
CA ARG A 166 -22.90 -11.73 0.63
C ARG A 166 -24.39 -12.07 0.75
N GLU A 167 -24.80 -13.25 0.31
CA GLU A 167 -26.19 -13.71 0.29
C GLU A 167 -26.62 -14.44 1.58
N ARG A 168 -25.69 -15.14 2.26
CA ARG A 168 -26.00 -16.08 3.36
C ARG A 168 -25.14 -15.90 4.61
N GLY A 169 -24.40 -14.79 4.71
CA GLY A 169 -23.70 -14.37 5.92
C GLY A 169 -22.79 -15.44 6.54
N ASP A 170 -22.84 -15.55 7.86
CA ASP A 170 -22.05 -16.48 8.66
C ASP A 170 -22.30 -17.95 8.30
N ALA A 171 -23.48 -18.31 7.79
CA ALA A 171 -23.78 -19.68 7.38
C ALA A 171 -22.88 -20.13 6.22
N ALA A 172 -22.63 -19.26 5.23
CA ALA A 172 -21.68 -19.54 4.16
C ALA A 172 -20.22 -19.55 4.65
N VAL A 173 -19.87 -18.63 5.56
CA VAL A 173 -18.52 -18.58 6.16
C VAL A 173 -18.20 -19.88 6.91
N LEU A 174 -19.14 -20.40 7.70
CA LEU A 174 -18.99 -21.65 8.44
C LEU A 174 -18.95 -22.88 7.51
N GLU A 175 -19.77 -22.91 6.45
CA GLU A 175 -19.71 -23.93 5.39
C GLU A 175 -18.30 -23.99 4.76
N MET A 176 -17.75 -22.82 4.43
CA MET A 176 -16.45 -22.70 3.75
C MET A 176 -15.27 -22.99 4.69
N THR A 177 -15.34 -22.58 5.96
CA THR A 177 -14.33 -22.92 6.98
C THR A 177 -14.29 -24.43 7.21
N LYS A 178 -15.45 -25.09 7.27
CA LYS A 178 -15.54 -26.55 7.33
C LYS A 178 -14.97 -27.22 6.08
N ARG A 179 -15.21 -26.66 4.89
CA ARG A 179 -14.76 -27.21 3.60
C ARG A 179 -13.26 -27.05 3.34
N PHE A 180 -12.68 -25.90 3.66
CA PHE A 180 -11.31 -25.55 3.26
C PHE A 180 -10.31 -25.69 4.42
N ASP A 181 -10.63 -25.15 5.60
CA ASP A 181 -9.77 -25.26 6.77
C ASP A 181 -9.94 -26.63 7.47
N GLY A 182 -11.10 -27.27 7.28
CA GLY A 182 -11.40 -28.64 7.73
C GLY A 182 -12.07 -28.72 9.10
N VAL A 183 -12.50 -27.59 9.66
CA VAL A 183 -12.99 -27.48 11.05
C VAL A 183 -14.43 -26.99 11.09
N SER A 184 -15.28 -27.67 11.86
CA SER A 184 -16.65 -27.19 12.15
C SER A 184 -16.62 -26.31 13.40
N LEU A 185 -16.79 -25.00 13.24
CA LEU A 185 -16.87 -24.05 14.35
C LEU A 185 -18.32 -23.79 14.77
N ALA A 186 -18.55 -23.50 16.05
CA ALA A 186 -19.84 -23.02 16.56
C ALA A 186 -20.00 -21.49 16.45
N SER A 187 -18.89 -20.76 16.40
CA SER A 187 -18.80 -19.32 16.11
C SER A 187 -17.43 -19.02 15.50
N THR A 188 -17.38 -18.03 14.61
CA THR A 188 -16.13 -17.55 13.98
C THR A 188 -15.33 -16.64 14.93
N GLU A 189 -16.00 -15.80 15.71
CA GLU A 189 -15.34 -14.86 16.62
C GLU A 189 -14.57 -15.56 17.74
N VAL A 190 -13.37 -15.06 18.05
CA VAL A 190 -12.57 -15.48 19.21
C VAL A 190 -13.12 -14.78 20.45
N PRO A 191 -13.41 -15.50 21.55
CA PRO A 191 -13.95 -14.89 22.76
C PRO A 191 -13.06 -13.77 23.31
N ALA A 192 -13.68 -12.71 23.84
CA ALA A 192 -12.98 -11.51 24.29
C ALA A 192 -11.99 -11.80 25.44
N GLU A 193 -12.34 -12.75 26.32
CA GLU A 193 -11.49 -13.25 27.39
C GLU A 193 -10.31 -14.08 26.87
N GLU A 194 -10.46 -14.78 25.74
CA GLU A 194 -9.36 -15.52 25.10
C GLU A 194 -8.35 -14.55 24.47
N LEU A 195 -8.81 -13.50 23.79
CA LEU A 195 -7.96 -12.43 23.27
C LEU A 195 -7.28 -11.67 24.42
N ALA A 196 -8.01 -11.34 25.49
CA ALA A 196 -7.49 -10.61 26.64
C ALA A 196 -6.45 -11.39 27.45
N SER A 197 -6.48 -12.74 27.44
CA SER A 197 -5.51 -13.60 28.13
C SER A 197 -4.41 -14.19 27.24
N ALA A 198 -4.40 -13.87 25.94
CA ALA A 198 -3.53 -14.50 24.95
C ALA A 198 -2.02 -14.38 25.25
N ASP A 199 -1.56 -13.24 25.76
CA ASP A 199 -0.17 -12.99 26.10
C ASP A 199 0.33 -13.81 27.30
N ALA A 200 -0.56 -14.22 28.22
CA ALA A 200 -0.22 -15.16 29.29
C ALA A 200 0.05 -16.59 28.79
N ARG A 201 -0.34 -16.91 27.55
CA ARG A 201 -0.08 -18.20 26.87
C ARG A 201 1.16 -18.17 25.97
N VAL A 202 1.95 -17.08 25.97
CA VAL A 202 3.12 -16.89 25.11
C VAL A 202 4.40 -16.71 25.95
N PRO A 203 5.46 -17.52 25.73
CA PRO A 203 6.73 -17.37 26.44
C PRO A 203 7.34 -15.97 26.30
N LEU A 204 7.99 -15.47 27.37
CA LEU A 204 8.64 -14.15 27.37
C LEU A 204 9.73 -14.01 26.29
N THR A 205 10.38 -15.11 25.92
CA THR A 205 11.34 -15.19 24.80
C THR A 205 10.73 -14.84 23.44
N THR A 206 9.41 -14.99 23.28
CA THR A 206 8.65 -14.55 22.09
C THR A 206 7.97 -13.20 22.33
N LEU A 207 7.40 -12.99 23.53
CA LEU A 207 6.63 -11.80 23.86
C LEU A 207 7.47 -10.51 23.94
N VAL A 208 8.74 -10.60 24.37
CA VAL A 208 9.65 -9.44 24.44
C VAL A 208 10.04 -8.95 23.03
N PRO A 209 10.50 -9.80 22.09
CA PRO A 209 10.69 -9.40 20.69
C PRO A 209 9.45 -8.78 20.04
N LEU A 210 8.24 -9.32 20.27
CA LEU A 210 7.00 -8.74 19.73
C LEU A 210 6.70 -7.33 20.26
N ARG A 211 7.05 -7.04 21.52
CA ARG A 211 6.92 -5.68 22.09
C ARG A 211 7.94 -4.72 21.44
N ALA A 212 9.21 -5.13 21.33
CA ALA A 212 10.24 -4.33 20.68
C ALA A 212 9.93 -4.04 19.20
N ALA A 213 9.43 -5.06 18.47
CA ALA A 213 8.95 -4.91 17.10
C ALA A 213 7.81 -3.87 17.02
N LYS A 214 6.78 -3.99 17.87
CA LYS A 214 5.69 -3.01 17.95
C LYS A 214 6.22 -1.59 18.19
N GLU A 215 7.14 -1.42 19.14
CA GLU A 215 7.71 -0.11 19.47
C GLU A 215 8.47 0.53 18.30
N ASN A 216 9.24 -0.26 17.54
CA ASN A 216 9.93 0.22 16.34
C ASN A 216 8.96 0.57 15.20
N ILE A 217 7.96 -0.29 14.93
CA ILE A 217 6.89 -0.04 13.94
C ILE A 217 6.11 1.23 14.30
N GLN A 218 5.75 1.38 15.58
CA GLN A 218 5.04 2.54 16.10
C GLN A 218 5.89 3.81 15.98
N ARG A 219 7.19 3.74 16.31
CA ARG A 219 8.14 4.85 16.19
C ARG A 219 8.36 5.29 14.74
N PHE A 220 8.37 4.35 13.80
CA PHE A 220 8.49 4.65 12.37
C PHE A 220 7.22 5.32 11.85
N HIS A 221 6.06 4.65 11.94
CA HIS A 221 4.81 5.19 11.39
C HIS A 221 4.29 6.44 12.11
N ALA A 222 4.69 6.72 13.36
CA ALA A 222 4.40 8.00 14.01
C ALA A 222 5.05 9.23 13.32
N ARG A 223 6.02 9.03 12.42
CA ARG A 223 6.56 10.08 11.54
C ARG A 223 5.78 10.25 10.23
N ASP A 224 4.99 9.24 9.88
CA ASP A 224 4.28 9.03 8.61
C ASP A 224 2.77 9.39 8.72
N VAL A 225 2.30 9.75 9.92
CA VAL A 225 0.91 10.23 10.14
C VAL A 225 0.67 11.52 9.35
N VAL A 226 -0.14 11.40 8.29
CA VAL A 226 -0.52 12.50 7.40
C VAL A 226 -1.29 13.57 8.17
N LYS A 227 -0.95 14.83 7.93
CA LYS A 227 -1.58 15.99 8.57
C LYS A 227 -2.37 16.80 7.54
N GLY A 228 -3.50 17.34 7.98
CA GLY A 228 -4.21 18.37 7.24
C GLY A 228 -3.44 19.68 7.19
N PHE A 229 -3.87 20.58 6.31
CA PHE A 229 -3.34 21.94 6.21
C PHE A 229 -4.45 22.93 5.87
N GLU A 230 -4.17 24.21 6.12
CA GLU A 230 -4.94 25.36 5.65
C GLU A 230 -3.97 26.38 5.03
N MET A 231 -4.47 27.16 4.06
CA MET A 231 -3.76 28.28 3.45
C MET A 231 -4.76 29.35 2.99
N GLU A 232 -4.45 30.63 3.24
CA GLU A 232 -5.13 31.73 2.56
C GLU A 232 -4.50 31.91 1.17
N ALA A 233 -5.23 31.57 0.12
CA ALA A 233 -4.74 31.59 -1.27
C ALA A 233 -4.87 32.97 -1.92
N LEU A 234 -5.91 33.70 -1.53
CA LEU A 234 -6.15 35.12 -1.80
C LEU A 234 -6.85 35.70 -0.56
N LYS A 235 -6.82 37.02 -0.37
CA LYS A 235 -7.52 37.67 0.75
C LYS A 235 -8.99 37.21 0.81
N GLY A 236 -9.37 36.58 1.91
CA GLY A 236 -10.71 36.05 2.13
C GLY A 236 -11.07 34.80 1.32
N VAL A 237 -10.06 34.06 0.80
CA VAL A 237 -10.16 32.74 0.17
C VAL A 237 -9.26 31.76 0.92
N LEU A 238 -9.86 31.01 1.84
CA LEU A 238 -9.20 29.98 2.64
C LEU A 238 -9.40 28.62 1.96
N LEU A 239 -8.30 27.91 1.68
CA LEU A 239 -8.29 26.56 1.13
C LEU A 239 -7.66 25.61 2.16
N GLY A 240 -8.14 24.38 2.24
CA GLY A 240 -7.61 23.40 3.17
C GLY A 240 -7.79 21.96 2.75
N LYS A 241 -7.18 21.06 3.54
CA LYS A 241 -7.26 19.61 3.38
C LYS A 241 -7.51 18.98 4.75
N LEU A 242 -8.71 18.48 4.96
CA LEU A 242 -9.06 17.67 6.13
C LEU A 242 -8.50 16.25 5.91
N VAL A 243 -8.08 15.57 6.96
CA VAL A 243 -7.61 14.19 6.89
C VAL A 243 -8.55 13.35 7.75
N VAL A 244 -9.27 12.42 7.12
CA VAL A 244 -10.32 11.61 7.77
C VAL A 244 -9.90 10.14 7.71
N PRO A 245 -9.67 9.46 8.85
CA PRO A 245 -9.40 8.02 8.84
C PRO A 245 -10.59 7.21 8.31
N TYR A 246 -10.34 5.94 7.99
CA TYR A 246 -11.39 4.94 7.92
C TYR A 246 -11.94 4.65 9.33
N GLU A 247 -13.22 4.30 9.45
CA GLU A 247 -13.82 4.02 10.76
C GLU A 247 -13.50 2.58 11.17
N THR A 248 -13.70 1.63 10.26
CA THR A 248 -13.46 0.20 10.44
C THR A 248 -12.51 -0.35 9.37
N VAL A 249 -11.41 -0.98 9.80
CA VAL A 249 -10.42 -1.65 8.94
C VAL A 249 -10.43 -3.15 9.19
N GLY A 250 -10.53 -3.92 8.11
CA GLY A 250 -10.34 -5.37 8.11
C GLY A 250 -8.88 -5.73 7.81
N LEU A 251 -8.22 -6.44 8.72
CA LEU A 251 -6.86 -6.93 8.57
C LEU A 251 -6.89 -8.44 8.31
N TYR A 252 -6.59 -8.85 7.08
CA TYR A 252 -6.38 -10.26 6.76
C TYR A 252 -4.95 -10.67 7.13
N VAL A 253 -4.80 -11.76 7.89
CA VAL A 253 -3.50 -12.35 8.23
C VAL A 253 -3.47 -13.82 7.77
N PRO A 254 -2.48 -14.22 6.96
CA PRO A 254 -2.29 -15.62 6.58
C PRO A 254 -2.10 -16.56 7.79
N GLY A 255 -2.32 -17.86 7.58
CA GLY A 255 -2.15 -18.87 8.63
C GLY A 255 -2.15 -20.30 8.10
N GLY A 256 -2.51 -21.26 8.95
CA GLY A 256 -2.63 -22.68 8.61
C GLY A 256 -1.28 -23.42 8.53
N LYS A 257 -0.38 -23.02 7.62
CA LYS A 257 0.98 -23.60 7.50
C LYS A 257 1.97 -23.03 8.53
N ALA A 258 1.78 -21.78 8.93
CA ALA A 258 2.62 -21.04 9.87
C ALA A 258 1.79 -19.96 10.59
N ALA A 259 2.37 -19.25 11.54
CA ALA A 259 1.74 -18.13 12.25
C ALA A 259 2.50 -16.83 11.98
N TYR A 260 1.78 -15.74 11.69
CA TYR A 260 2.36 -14.49 11.19
C TYR A 260 2.09 -13.30 12.15
N PRO A 261 2.64 -13.31 13.38
CA PRO A 261 2.39 -12.25 14.36
C PRO A 261 2.98 -10.89 13.95
N SER A 262 4.03 -10.84 13.14
CA SER A 262 4.57 -9.59 12.59
C SER A 262 3.55 -8.88 11.71
N SER A 263 2.88 -9.59 10.80
CA SER A 263 1.84 -9.00 9.93
C SER A 263 0.65 -8.44 10.70
N VAL A 264 0.36 -8.95 11.92
CA VAL A 264 -0.61 -8.35 12.83
C VAL A 264 -0.18 -6.95 13.28
N LEU A 265 1.09 -6.81 13.71
CA LEU A 265 1.65 -5.52 14.13
C LEU A 265 1.73 -4.55 12.95
N MET A 266 2.25 -5.02 11.81
CA MET A 266 2.44 -4.24 10.59
C MET A 266 1.12 -3.74 9.99
N GLY A 267 0.02 -4.49 10.14
CA GLY A 267 -1.32 -4.02 9.76
C GLY A 267 -1.95 -3.06 10.76
N ALA A 268 -2.04 -3.47 12.03
CA ALA A 268 -2.88 -2.78 13.01
C ALA A 268 -2.23 -1.54 13.66
N VAL A 269 -0.90 -1.52 13.83
CA VAL A 269 -0.21 -0.36 14.43
C VAL A 269 -0.32 0.92 13.59
N PRO A 270 -0.03 0.93 12.27
CA PRO A 270 -0.23 2.13 11.45
C PRO A 270 -1.71 2.54 11.32
N ALA A 271 -2.65 1.59 11.29
CA ALA A 271 -4.08 1.89 11.26
C ALA A 271 -4.53 2.67 12.51
N LEU A 272 -4.18 2.19 13.70
CA LEU A 272 -4.52 2.84 14.96
C LEU A 272 -3.77 4.18 15.16
N LEU A 273 -2.53 4.30 14.66
CA LEU A 273 -1.80 5.57 14.62
C LEU A 273 -2.43 6.62 13.69
N ALA A 274 -3.06 6.18 12.59
CA ALA A 274 -3.80 7.04 11.68
C ALA A 274 -5.15 7.53 12.24
N GLY A 275 -5.60 6.97 13.37
CA GLY A 275 -6.87 7.31 14.01
C GLY A 275 -8.06 6.44 13.60
N VAL A 276 -7.83 5.27 13.01
CA VAL A 276 -8.89 4.28 12.76
C VAL A 276 -9.54 3.87 14.08
N LYS A 277 -10.87 3.86 14.13
CA LYS A 277 -11.63 3.59 15.38
C LYS A 277 -11.63 2.11 15.73
N GLN A 278 -11.75 1.24 14.73
CA GLN A 278 -11.85 -0.20 14.88
C GLN A 278 -10.99 -0.94 13.85
N VAL A 279 -10.13 -1.82 14.32
CA VAL A 279 -9.43 -2.83 13.51
C VAL A 279 -9.97 -4.20 13.89
N VAL A 280 -10.47 -4.93 12.90
CA VAL A 280 -10.83 -6.34 13.06
C VAL A 280 -9.85 -7.21 12.30
N LEU A 281 -9.57 -8.41 12.80
CA LEU A 281 -8.61 -9.33 12.18
C LEU A 281 -9.29 -10.63 11.75
N CYS A 282 -9.04 -11.06 10.52
CA CYS A 282 -9.40 -12.39 10.04
C CYS A 282 -8.15 -13.23 9.81
N THR A 283 -8.13 -14.44 10.37
CA THR A 283 -7.08 -15.46 10.18
C THR A 283 -7.74 -16.84 10.08
N PRO A 284 -7.27 -17.75 9.21
CA PRO A 284 -7.75 -19.13 9.22
C PRO A 284 -7.49 -19.79 10.60
N PRO A 285 -8.37 -20.69 11.06
CA PRO A 285 -8.15 -21.45 12.28
C PRO A 285 -7.05 -22.51 12.11
N GLY A 286 -6.49 -22.96 13.24
CA GLY A 286 -5.73 -24.21 13.32
C GLY A 286 -6.64 -25.43 13.11
N LYS A 287 -6.05 -26.63 12.97
CA LYS A 287 -6.79 -27.89 12.77
C LYS A 287 -7.62 -28.32 14.00
N ASP A 288 -7.39 -27.68 15.14
CA ASP A 288 -8.14 -27.75 16.40
C ASP A 288 -9.27 -26.71 16.51
N GLY A 289 -9.36 -25.75 15.57
CA GLY A 289 -10.31 -24.64 15.64
C GLY A 289 -9.86 -23.43 16.47
N SER A 290 -8.61 -23.39 16.93
CA SER A 290 -8.03 -22.25 17.66
C SER A 290 -7.41 -21.21 16.72
N VAL A 291 -7.02 -20.06 17.27
CA VAL A 291 -6.04 -19.16 16.64
C VAL A 291 -4.73 -19.29 17.42
N PRO A 292 -3.55 -19.39 16.78
CA PRO A 292 -2.28 -19.49 17.48
C PRO A 292 -2.11 -18.37 18.51
N ALA A 293 -1.79 -18.72 19.76
CA ALA A 293 -1.74 -17.76 20.87
C ALA A 293 -0.81 -16.57 20.62
N VAL A 294 0.26 -16.76 19.82
CA VAL A 294 1.19 -15.69 19.40
C VAL A 294 0.53 -14.65 18.49
N VAL A 295 -0.42 -15.04 17.63
CA VAL A 295 -1.20 -14.14 16.77
C VAL A 295 -2.20 -13.34 17.61
N LEU A 296 -2.88 -14.01 18.55
CA LEU A 296 -3.78 -13.33 19.50
C LEU A 296 -3.02 -12.38 20.43
N ALA A 297 -1.84 -12.75 20.90
CA ALA A 297 -0.99 -11.87 21.70
C ALA A 297 -0.50 -10.66 20.89
N ALA A 298 -0.13 -10.83 19.61
CA ALA A 298 0.20 -9.72 18.73
C ALA A 298 -1.02 -8.82 18.45
N ALA A 299 -2.22 -9.39 18.29
CA ALA A 299 -3.47 -8.65 18.12
C ALA A 299 -3.80 -7.79 19.36
N LYS A 300 -3.73 -8.38 20.56
CA LYS A 300 -3.86 -7.69 21.85
C LYS A 300 -2.80 -6.59 22.01
N LEU A 301 -1.54 -6.87 21.67
CA LEU A 301 -0.43 -5.90 21.77
C LEU A 301 -0.60 -4.73 20.81
N ALA A 302 -1.05 -4.96 19.57
CA ALA A 302 -1.29 -3.91 18.60
C ALA A 302 -2.50 -3.03 18.98
N GLY A 303 -3.57 -3.65 19.49
CA GLY A 303 -4.84 -2.98 19.85
C GLY A 303 -6.04 -3.39 18.98
N VAL A 304 -5.96 -4.53 18.29
CA VAL A 304 -7.07 -5.10 17.50
C VAL A 304 -8.25 -5.42 18.43
N GLN A 305 -9.45 -4.97 18.07
CA GLN A 305 -10.63 -5.06 18.95
C GLN A 305 -11.40 -6.38 18.82
N ARG A 306 -11.44 -7.00 17.62
CA ARG A 306 -12.15 -8.27 17.35
C ARG A 306 -11.32 -9.17 16.44
N VAL A 307 -11.36 -10.48 16.67
CA VAL A 307 -10.63 -11.49 15.89
C VAL A 307 -11.57 -12.59 15.43
N PHE A 308 -11.52 -12.96 14.15
CA PHE A 308 -12.36 -13.98 13.55
C PHE A 308 -11.54 -15.12 12.93
N ARG A 309 -11.95 -16.36 13.21
CA ARG A 309 -11.42 -17.62 12.69
C ARG A 309 -11.91 -17.89 11.27
N ILE A 310 -11.51 -17.03 10.34
CA ILE A 310 -11.93 -17.07 8.95
C ILE A 310 -10.71 -16.86 8.04
N GLY A 311 -10.46 -17.81 7.14
CA GLY A 311 -9.42 -17.72 6.12
C GLY A 311 -9.93 -17.32 4.73
N GLY A 312 -9.00 -17.22 3.79
CA GLY A 312 -9.27 -17.29 2.35
C GLY A 312 -10.17 -16.18 1.80
N ALA A 313 -10.86 -16.51 0.70
CA ALA A 313 -11.77 -15.59 0.02
C ALA A 313 -13.01 -15.24 0.88
N GLN A 314 -13.47 -16.17 1.71
CA GLN A 314 -14.62 -15.97 2.58
C GLN A 314 -14.36 -14.93 3.69
N ALA A 315 -13.12 -14.81 4.18
CA ALA A 315 -12.72 -13.73 5.09
C ALA A 315 -12.83 -12.34 4.44
N ILE A 316 -12.34 -12.22 3.20
CA ILE A 316 -12.38 -10.96 2.45
C ILE A 316 -13.83 -10.57 2.14
N ALA A 317 -14.68 -11.53 1.74
CA ALA A 317 -16.10 -11.28 1.50
C ALA A 317 -16.85 -10.86 2.79
N ALA A 318 -16.58 -11.52 3.92
CA ALA A 318 -17.20 -11.20 5.21
C ALA A 318 -16.81 -9.80 5.71
N MET A 319 -15.55 -9.40 5.57
CA MET A 319 -15.13 -8.03 5.90
C MET A 319 -15.63 -6.98 4.91
N ALA A 320 -15.88 -7.35 3.64
CA ALA A 320 -16.32 -6.40 2.60
C ALA A 320 -17.82 -6.07 2.67
N TYR A 321 -18.66 -7.07 2.97
CA TYR A 321 -20.12 -6.91 2.99
C TYR A 321 -20.71 -6.94 4.41
N GLY A 322 -19.95 -7.39 5.39
CA GLY A 322 -20.45 -7.76 6.72
C GLY A 322 -21.14 -9.12 6.72
N THR A 323 -21.33 -9.66 7.92
CA THR A 323 -22.21 -10.79 8.24
C THR A 323 -22.97 -10.45 9.53
N GLU A 324 -23.72 -11.41 10.08
CA GLU A 324 -24.38 -11.28 11.38
C GLU A 324 -23.37 -11.05 12.53
N THR A 325 -22.17 -11.63 12.43
CA THR A 325 -21.08 -11.47 13.41
C THR A 325 -19.99 -10.49 12.95
N VAL A 326 -19.55 -10.55 11.69
CA VAL A 326 -18.42 -9.77 11.15
C VAL A 326 -18.89 -8.39 10.70
N PRO A 327 -18.27 -7.27 11.14
CA PRO A 327 -18.68 -5.95 10.69
C PRO A 327 -18.17 -5.68 9.26
N ALA A 328 -19.00 -5.00 8.46
CA ALA A 328 -18.53 -4.41 7.21
C ALA A 328 -17.43 -3.37 7.51
N CYS A 329 -16.33 -3.44 6.77
CA CYS A 329 -15.17 -2.57 6.89
C CYS A 329 -15.19 -1.50 5.79
N ASP A 330 -14.62 -0.32 6.03
CA ASP A 330 -14.41 0.67 4.97
C ASP A 330 -13.20 0.32 4.08
N MET A 331 -12.23 -0.42 4.65
CA MET A 331 -11.01 -0.85 3.98
C MET A 331 -10.57 -2.26 4.44
N ILE A 332 -10.01 -3.06 3.52
CA ILE A 332 -9.38 -4.35 3.81
C ILE A 332 -7.90 -4.34 3.41
N VAL A 333 -7.02 -4.71 4.33
CA VAL A 333 -5.56 -4.75 4.15
C VAL A 333 -4.97 -6.12 4.51
N GLY A 334 -3.75 -6.41 4.03
CA GLY A 334 -2.95 -7.59 4.39
C GLY A 334 -2.64 -8.55 3.22
N PRO A 335 -1.48 -9.24 3.24
CA PRO A 335 -1.05 -10.15 2.17
C PRO A 335 -1.84 -11.46 2.19
N GLY A 336 -1.84 -12.20 1.08
CA GLY A 336 -2.55 -13.48 1.00
C GLY A 336 -2.23 -14.27 -0.26
N ASN A 337 -2.79 -15.48 -0.36
CA ASN A 337 -2.62 -16.32 -1.53
C ASN A 337 -3.49 -15.85 -2.72
N ALA A 338 -3.33 -16.51 -3.88
CA ALA A 338 -4.04 -16.16 -5.11
C ALA A 338 -5.58 -16.07 -4.95
N TYR A 339 -6.20 -16.86 -4.06
CA TYR A 339 -7.65 -16.80 -3.80
C TYR A 339 -8.04 -15.56 -2.97
N VAL A 340 -7.22 -15.19 -1.98
CA VAL A 340 -7.37 -13.94 -1.21
C VAL A 340 -7.22 -12.72 -2.13
N THR A 341 -6.23 -12.74 -3.03
CA THR A 341 -5.99 -11.67 -4.01
C THR A 341 -7.12 -11.58 -5.04
N ALA A 342 -7.63 -12.70 -5.56
CA ALA A 342 -8.80 -12.73 -6.41
C ALA A 342 -10.07 -12.22 -5.70
N ALA A 343 -10.24 -12.53 -4.40
CA ALA A 343 -11.33 -11.99 -3.60
C ALA A 343 -11.18 -10.47 -3.38
N LYS A 344 -9.98 -9.99 -3.04
CA LYS A 344 -9.67 -8.55 -2.95
C LYS A 344 -9.96 -7.81 -4.25
N GLN A 345 -9.70 -8.42 -5.41
CA GLN A 345 -10.07 -7.84 -6.71
C GLN A 345 -11.58 -7.85 -6.97
N LEU A 346 -12.33 -8.84 -6.45
CA LEU A 346 -13.78 -8.96 -6.61
C LEU A 346 -14.62 -8.05 -5.70
N VAL A 347 -14.05 -7.48 -4.63
CA VAL A 347 -14.78 -6.62 -3.67
C VAL A 347 -14.47 -5.13 -3.80
N ARG A 348 -13.58 -4.71 -4.73
CA ARG A 348 -13.11 -3.31 -4.84
C ARG A 348 -14.20 -2.28 -5.09
N ASP A 349 -15.32 -2.69 -5.69
CA ASP A 349 -16.47 -1.83 -5.96
C ASP A 349 -17.33 -1.57 -4.70
N ALA A 350 -17.06 -2.28 -3.60
CA ALA A 350 -17.79 -2.19 -2.33
C ALA A 350 -16.92 -1.72 -1.14
N VAL A 351 -15.61 -2.02 -1.15
CA VAL A 351 -14.68 -1.71 -0.05
C VAL A 351 -13.31 -1.30 -0.59
N ALA A 352 -12.64 -0.36 0.09
CA ALA A 352 -11.27 -0.01 -0.27
C ALA A 352 -10.31 -1.18 0.02
N VAL A 353 -9.24 -1.32 -0.76
CA VAL A 353 -8.17 -2.29 -0.49
C VAL A 353 -6.81 -1.65 -0.76
N ASP A 354 -5.77 -2.18 -0.10
CA ASP A 354 -4.37 -1.77 -0.26
C ASP A 354 -3.85 -1.95 -1.71
N PHE A 355 -3.69 -3.19 -2.16
CA PHE A 355 -3.20 -3.58 -3.49
C PHE A 355 -3.52 -5.06 -3.77
N LEU A 356 -3.03 -5.62 -4.87
CA LEU A 356 -3.13 -7.05 -5.16
C LEU A 356 -1.76 -7.71 -4.95
N ALA A 357 -1.58 -8.37 -3.81
CA ALA A 357 -0.38 -9.13 -3.53
C ALA A 357 -0.30 -10.40 -4.42
N GLY A 358 0.82 -10.59 -5.09
CA GLY A 358 1.25 -11.87 -5.65
C GLY A 358 2.11 -12.68 -4.67
N PRO A 359 3.01 -13.55 -5.18
CA PRO A 359 4.11 -14.09 -4.39
C PRO A 359 5.04 -12.97 -3.94
N SER A 360 5.86 -13.24 -2.93
CA SER A 360 6.88 -12.30 -2.44
C SER A 360 8.13 -12.31 -3.31
N GLU A 361 8.83 -11.17 -3.37
CA GLU A 361 9.90 -10.90 -4.33
C GLU A 361 11.11 -10.17 -3.73
N VAL A 362 12.32 -10.62 -4.06
CA VAL A 362 13.57 -9.87 -3.77
C VAL A 362 14.34 -9.59 -5.06
N ALA A 363 14.79 -8.35 -5.21
CA ALA A 363 15.83 -7.98 -6.16
C ALA A 363 17.06 -7.47 -5.40
N ILE A 364 18.24 -7.94 -5.78
CA ILE A 364 19.53 -7.55 -5.20
C ILE A 364 20.36 -6.87 -6.29
N VAL A 365 20.79 -5.64 -6.07
CA VAL A 365 21.78 -4.95 -6.90
C VAL A 365 23.14 -5.05 -6.20
N SER A 366 24.13 -5.67 -6.85
CA SER A 366 25.50 -5.85 -6.35
C SER A 366 26.54 -5.26 -7.30
N ASP A 367 27.64 -4.73 -6.75
CA ASP A 367 28.84 -4.38 -7.52
C ASP A 367 29.95 -5.44 -7.39
N GLY A 368 29.60 -6.61 -6.85
CA GLY A 368 30.50 -7.76 -6.68
C GLY A 368 31.48 -7.66 -5.50
N THR A 369 31.35 -6.65 -4.63
CA THR A 369 32.21 -6.56 -3.42
C THR A 369 31.60 -7.19 -2.18
N ALA A 370 30.28 -7.39 -2.16
CA ALA A 370 29.60 -8.06 -1.05
C ALA A 370 30.03 -9.54 -0.99
N PRO A 371 30.19 -10.12 0.22
CA PRO A 371 30.43 -11.56 0.37
C PRO A 371 29.31 -12.38 -0.31
N PRO A 372 29.61 -13.26 -1.29
CA PRO A 372 28.58 -14.00 -2.05
C PRO A 372 27.63 -14.82 -1.17
N LYS A 373 28.11 -15.26 0.00
CA LYS A 373 27.30 -15.93 1.03
C LYS A 373 26.14 -15.09 1.57
N PHE A 374 26.26 -13.75 1.62
CA PHE A 374 25.19 -12.84 2.05
C PHE A 374 24.14 -12.68 0.95
N VAL A 375 24.58 -12.55 -0.31
CA VAL A 375 23.69 -12.52 -1.48
C VAL A 375 22.89 -13.83 -1.55
N ALA A 376 23.55 -14.99 -1.41
CA ALA A 376 22.91 -16.30 -1.37
C ALA A 376 21.91 -16.43 -0.20
N ALA A 377 22.27 -15.95 1.00
CA ALA A 377 21.39 -16.00 2.16
C ALA A 377 20.09 -15.18 1.97
N GLU A 378 20.15 -13.98 1.36
CA GLU A 378 18.97 -13.18 1.05
C GLU A 378 18.09 -13.82 -0.04
N LEU A 379 18.70 -14.41 -1.07
CA LEU A 379 17.97 -15.16 -2.10
C LEU A 379 17.25 -16.39 -1.48
N ILE A 380 17.89 -17.12 -0.56
CA ILE A 380 17.29 -18.25 0.17
C ILE A 380 16.17 -17.77 1.09
N ALA A 381 16.40 -16.71 1.88
CA ALA A 381 15.43 -16.15 2.81
C ALA A 381 14.13 -15.76 2.09
N GLN A 382 14.23 -15.18 0.88
CA GLN A 382 13.04 -14.92 0.08
C GLN A 382 12.44 -16.20 -0.53
N ALA A 383 13.26 -17.08 -1.09
CA ALA A 383 12.83 -18.28 -1.80
C ALA A 383 12.12 -19.30 -0.88
N GLU A 384 12.51 -19.40 0.38
CA GLU A 384 11.90 -20.38 1.30
C GLU A 384 10.43 -20.10 1.62
N HIS A 385 9.92 -18.87 1.37
CA HIS A 385 8.54 -18.50 1.68
C HIS A 385 7.49 -19.41 1.01
N ASP A 386 7.56 -19.58 -0.31
CA ASP A 386 6.61 -20.35 -1.13
C ASP A 386 7.24 -20.77 -2.47
N GLU A 387 6.76 -21.86 -3.10
CA GLU A 387 7.31 -22.36 -4.39
C GLU A 387 7.16 -21.37 -5.56
N HIS A 388 6.35 -20.30 -5.39
CA HIS A 388 6.17 -19.22 -6.35
C HIS A 388 6.94 -17.92 -6.01
N ALA A 389 7.72 -17.89 -4.94
CA ALA A 389 8.56 -16.73 -4.60
C ALA A 389 9.57 -16.43 -5.73
N VAL A 390 9.85 -15.15 -5.96
CA VAL A 390 10.71 -14.69 -7.07
C VAL A 390 11.99 -14.06 -6.52
N THR A 391 13.14 -14.40 -7.12
CA THR A 391 14.42 -13.85 -6.70
C THR A 391 15.23 -13.38 -7.91
N LEU A 392 15.87 -12.21 -7.79
CA LEU A 392 16.61 -11.58 -8.88
C LEU A 392 17.94 -11.00 -8.35
N LEU A 393 19.06 -11.58 -8.75
CA LEU A 393 20.38 -10.94 -8.62
C LEU A 393 20.66 -10.11 -9.87
N ILE A 394 21.03 -8.84 -9.70
CA ILE A 394 21.53 -7.96 -10.75
C ILE A 394 22.93 -7.51 -10.35
N THR A 395 23.96 -7.89 -11.11
CA THR A 395 25.35 -7.70 -10.70
C THR A 395 26.24 -7.18 -11.82
N THR A 396 27.27 -6.40 -11.47
CA THR A 396 28.37 -6.06 -12.39
C THR A 396 29.52 -7.08 -12.37
N SER A 397 29.36 -8.21 -11.69
CA SER A 397 30.38 -9.25 -11.54
C SER A 397 29.89 -10.62 -12.02
N ARG A 398 30.37 -11.05 -13.19
CA ARG A 398 30.09 -12.39 -13.76
C ARG A 398 30.63 -13.53 -12.90
N GLU A 399 31.66 -13.28 -12.10
CA GLU A 399 32.21 -14.27 -11.16
C GLU A 399 31.44 -14.33 -9.83
N GLU A 400 30.77 -13.24 -9.41
CA GLU A 400 29.86 -13.27 -8.27
C GLU A 400 28.71 -14.24 -8.51
N VAL A 401 28.11 -14.26 -9.71
CA VAL A 401 27.03 -15.21 -10.07
C VAL A 401 27.45 -16.66 -9.76
N LYS A 402 28.63 -17.08 -10.23
CA LYS A 402 29.16 -18.43 -9.99
C LYS A 402 29.46 -18.70 -8.51
N ALA A 403 29.86 -17.67 -7.76
CA ALA A 403 30.10 -17.80 -6.32
C ALA A 403 28.79 -17.92 -5.53
N VAL A 404 27.77 -17.15 -5.91
CA VAL A 404 26.41 -17.20 -5.34
C VAL A 404 25.77 -18.56 -5.59
N THR A 405 25.85 -19.13 -6.80
CA THR A 405 25.29 -20.49 -7.06
C THR A 405 25.92 -21.56 -6.16
N ARG A 406 27.24 -21.51 -5.91
CA ARG A 406 27.90 -22.43 -4.97
C ARG A 406 27.47 -22.22 -3.51
N GLU A 407 27.30 -20.97 -3.10
CA GLU A 407 26.80 -20.63 -1.76
C GLU A 407 25.34 -21.03 -1.57
N LEU A 408 24.49 -20.90 -2.61
CA LEU A 408 23.12 -21.42 -2.61
C LEU A 408 23.11 -22.94 -2.37
N ALA A 409 23.91 -23.70 -3.12
CA ALA A 409 24.01 -25.15 -2.96
C ALA A 409 24.45 -25.52 -1.53
N ALA A 410 25.51 -24.88 -1.03
CA ALA A 410 26.06 -25.16 0.30
C ALA A 410 25.10 -24.82 1.44
N GLN A 411 24.39 -23.69 1.36
CA GLN A 411 23.48 -23.23 2.42
C GLN A 411 22.15 -24.00 2.42
N LEU A 412 21.61 -24.35 1.24
CA LEU A 412 20.34 -25.09 1.12
C LEU A 412 20.39 -26.47 1.78
N VAL A 413 21.52 -27.18 1.77
CA VAL A 413 21.67 -28.50 2.43
C VAL A 413 21.22 -28.49 3.89
N THR A 414 21.40 -27.36 4.59
CA THR A 414 21.03 -27.20 6.02
C THR A 414 19.69 -26.47 6.24
N ASN A 415 19.04 -25.98 5.19
CA ASN A 415 17.77 -25.26 5.33
C ASN A 415 16.59 -26.24 5.54
N PRO A 416 15.78 -26.10 6.61
CA PRO A 416 14.64 -27.00 6.88
C PRO A 416 13.52 -26.96 5.84
N ARG A 417 13.52 -25.95 4.96
CA ARG A 417 12.55 -25.70 3.88
C ARG A 417 13.20 -25.80 2.50
N GLN A 418 14.36 -26.45 2.38
CA GLN A 418 15.15 -26.51 1.13
C GLN A 418 14.34 -26.95 -0.10
N GLU A 419 13.40 -27.88 0.05
CA GLU A 419 12.48 -28.32 -1.03
C GLU A 419 11.59 -27.20 -1.59
N ILE A 420 11.25 -26.20 -0.78
CA ILE A 420 10.46 -25.03 -1.21
C ILE A 420 11.37 -24.01 -1.87
N ALA A 421 12.49 -23.69 -1.20
CA ALA A 421 13.46 -22.71 -1.68
C ALA A 421 14.10 -23.14 -3.02
N ARG A 422 14.52 -24.40 -3.14
CA ARG A 422 15.10 -24.97 -4.37
C ARG A 422 14.13 -24.83 -5.54
N LYS A 423 12.86 -25.23 -5.40
CA LYS A 423 11.84 -25.08 -6.46
C LYS A 423 11.56 -23.61 -6.83
N ALA A 424 11.56 -22.70 -5.85
CA ALA A 424 11.36 -21.28 -6.12
C ALA A 424 12.55 -20.67 -6.90
N LEU A 425 13.78 -21.06 -6.55
CA LEU A 425 15.01 -20.69 -7.24
C LEU A 425 15.04 -21.28 -8.66
N GLU A 426 14.87 -22.59 -8.83
CA GLU A 426 14.89 -23.28 -10.13
C GLU A 426 13.80 -22.79 -11.11
N ARG A 427 12.64 -22.33 -10.61
CA ARG A 427 11.52 -21.84 -11.45
C ARG A 427 11.55 -20.34 -11.71
N ASN A 428 11.90 -19.54 -10.70
CA ASN A 428 11.69 -18.08 -10.70
C ASN A 428 12.97 -17.29 -10.36
N GLY A 429 14.05 -17.95 -9.94
CA GLY A 429 15.33 -17.35 -9.61
C GLY A 429 16.13 -16.97 -10.87
N THR A 430 16.57 -15.73 -10.94
CA THR A 430 17.34 -15.21 -12.09
C THR A 430 18.59 -14.45 -11.62
N ALA A 431 19.70 -14.61 -12.33
CA ALA A 431 20.89 -13.77 -12.17
C ALA A 431 21.19 -13.05 -13.49
N VAL A 432 21.29 -11.72 -13.44
CA VAL A 432 21.59 -10.86 -14.59
C VAL A 432 22.93 -10.18 -14.38
N ALA A 433 23.91 -10.52 -15.20
CA ALA A 433 25.16 -9.78 -15.31
C ALA A 433 24.97 -8.55 -16.21
N CYS A 434 25.47 -7.39 -15.79
CA CYS A 434 25.42 -6.14 -16.54
C CYS A 434 26.79 -5.43 -16.50
N ASP A 435 26.98 -4.42 -17.35
CA ASP A 435 28.30 -3.82 -17.55
C ASP A 435 28.50 -2.57 -16.64
N GLY A 436 27.47 -2.12 -15.92
CA GLY A 436 27.60 -1.09 -14.88
C GLY A 436 26.36 -0.88 -13.98
N ILE A 437 26.59 -0.34 -12.77
CA ILE A 437 25.53 -0.05 -11.78
C ILE A 437 24.39 0.86 -12.29
N PRO A 438 24.60 1.86 -13.17
CA PRO A 438 23.50 2.60 -13.78
C PRO A 438 22.53 1.70 -14.56
N GLU A 439 23.02 0.64 -15.21
CA GLU A 439 22.17 -0.35 -15.90
C GLU A 439 21.46 -1.26 -14.90
N ALA A 440 22.16 -1.68 -13.84
CA ALA A 440 21.56 -2.48 -12.77
C ALA A 440 20.40 -1.75 -12.10
N VAL A 441 20.58 -0.44 -11.82
CA VAL A 441 19.53 0.45 -11.29
C VAL A 441 18.41 0.66 -12.32
N ALA A 442 18.71 0.75 -13.61
CA ALA A 442 17.67 0.82 -14.65
C ALA A 442 16.82 -0.46 -14.71
N LEU A 443 17.44 -1.64 -14.63
CA LEU A 443 16.72 -2.92 -14.59
C LEU A 443 15.95 -3.09 -13.27
N ALA A 444 16.53 -2.74 -12.12
CA ALA A 444 15.85 -2.79 -10.83
C ALA A 444 14.58 -1.91 -10.81
N ASN A 445 14.63 -0.74 -11.46
CA ASN A 445 13.47 0.15 -11.63
C ASN A 445 12.42 -0.40 -12.60
N ASP A 446 12.83 -1.06 -13.69
CA ASP A 446 11.91 -1.71 -14.63
C ASP A 446 11.27 -2.96 -14.05
N PHE A 447 11.99 -3.68 -13.18
CA PHE A 447 11.46 -4.78 -12.41
C PHE A 447 10.49 -4.23 -11.34
N ALA A 448 10.91 -3.28 -10.51
CA ALA A 448 10.15 -2.75 -9.38
C ALA A 448 9.77 -3.86 -8.39
N ALA A 449 10.75 -4.34 -7.62
CA ALA A 449 10.57 -5.41 -6.65
C ALA A 449 9.70 -4.99 -5.45
N GLU A 450 9.18 -5.99 -4.74
CA GLU A 450 8.69 -5.82 -3.37
C GLU A 450 9.85 -5.40 -2.44
N HIS A 451 10.90 -6.22 -2.36
CA HIS A 451 12.13 -5.90 -1.63
C HIS A 451 13.29 -5.61 -2.59
N LEU A 452 13.95 -4.45 -2.44
CA LEU A 452 15.15 -4.09 -3.20
C LEU A 452 16.36 -3.93 -2.27
N VAL A 453 17.36 -4.81 -2.39
CA VAL A 453 18.59 -4.77 -1.61
C VAL A 453 19.73 -4.19 -2.44
N LEU A 454 20.40 -3.15 -1.93
CA LEU A 454 21.54 -2.50 -2.58
C LEU A 454 22.84 -2.92 -1.90
N MET A 455 23.39 -4.07 -2.32
CA MET A 455 24.66 -4.63 -1.84
C MET A 455 25.85 -4.08 -2.64
N VAL A 456 26.02 -2.76 -2.63
CA VAL A 456 27.13 -2.05 -3.29
C VAL A 456 27.96 -1.28 -2.27
N ARG A 457 29.23 -0.97 -2.57
CA ARG A 457 30.11 -0.16 -1.69
C ARG A 457 29.50 1.15 -1.19
N HIS A 458 28.74 1.84 -2.02
CA HIS A 458 28.20 3.19 -1.73
C HIS A 458 26.68 3.26 -2.02
N PRO A 459 25.85 2.56 -1.22
CA PRO A 459 24.44 2.32 -1.56
C PRO A 459 23.56 3.57 -1.41
N LYS A 460 24.07 4.61 -0.73
CA LYS A 460 23.40 5.91 -0.59
C LYS A 460 23.50 6.77 -1.84
N ASP A 461 24.55 6.59 -2.65
CA ASP A 461 24.86 7.46 -3.78
C ASP A 461 23.91 7.21 -4.97
N ILE A 462 23.44 5.97 -5.07
CA ILE A 462 22.46 5.47 -6.06
C ILE A 462 21.01 5.45 -5.55
N LEU A 463 20.77 5.72 -4.26
CA LEU A 463 19.44 5.65 -3.65
C LEU A 463 18.44 6.62 -4.31
N ARG A 464 18.91 7.80 -4.72
CA ARG A 464 18.13 8.82 -5.44
C ARG A 464 17.71 8.41 -6.86
N ASP A 465 18.37 7.40 -7.42
CA ASP A 465 18.16 6.91 -8.78
C ASP A 465 17.16 5.73 -8.79
N ILE A 466 16.80 5.22 -7.60
CA ILE A 466 15.66 4.32 -7.40
C ILE A 466 14.35 5.11 -7.46
N ARG A 467 13.43 4.64 -8.29
CA ARG A 467 12.09 5.19 -8.54
C ARG A 467 10.99 4.23 -8.10
N ASN A 468 11.21 2.92 -8.26
CA ASN A 468 10.19 1.89 -8.02
C ASN A 468 10.76 0.74 -7.15
N ALA A 469 10.31 0.65 -5.90
CA ALA A 469 10.54 -0.49 -4.99
C ALA A 469 9.51 -0.43 -3.85
N GLY A 470 9.08 -1.58 -3.30
CA GLY A 470 8.19 -1.61 -2.13
C GLY A 470 8.92 -1.15 -0.86
N SER A 471 10.09 -1.73 -0.60
CA SER A 471 11.04 -1.33 0.44
C SER A 471 12.48 -1.43 -0.06
N ILE A 472 13.38 -0.60 0.47
CA ILE A 472 14.78 -0.51 0.05
C ILE A 472 15.72 -0.77 1.23
N PHE A 473 16.67 -1.67 1.03
CA PHE A 473 17.65 -2.12 2.01
C PHE A 473 19.05 -1.73 1.56
N LEU A 474 19.88 -1.18 2.46
CA LEU A 474 21.11 -0.46 2.10
C LEU A 474 22.37 -1.10 2.70
N GLY A 475 23.14 -1.79 1.86
CA GLY A 475 24.40 -2.43 2.22
C GLY A 475 24.25 -3.81 2.88
N GLU A 476 25.38 -4.50 3.02
CA GLU A 476 25.49 -5.90 3.46
C GLU A 476 24.86 -6.22 4.83
N TYR A 477 24.71 -5.22 5.71
CA TYR A 477 24.19 -5.37 7.07
C TYR A 477 22.70 -4.99 7.22
N ALA A 478 21.97 -4.89 6.10
CA ALA A 478 20.53 -4.62 6.08
C ALA A 478 19.74 -5.79 5.44
N PRO A 479 19.72 -6.99 6.04
CA PRO A 479 18.97 -8.13 5.49
C PRO A 479 17.46 -7.89 5.55
N VAL A 480 16.72 -8.39 4.55
CA VAL A 480 15.25 -8.20 4.40
C VAL A 480 14.50 -8.65 5.65
N ALA A 481 14.90 -9.78 6.24
CA ALA A 481 14.29 -10.33 7.45
C ALA A 481 14.30 -9.37 8.67
N VAL A 482 15.27 -8.44 8.76
CA VAL A 482 15.27 -7.42 9.83
C VAL A 482 14.16 -6.38 9.59
N GLY A 483 13.86 -6.07 8.32
CA GLY A 483 12.66 -5.33 7.91
C GLY A 483 11.37 -6.05 8.28
N ASP A 484 11.24 -7.33 7.89
CA ASP A 484 10.03 -8.15 8.11
C ASP A 484 9.56 -8.25 9.55
N TYR A 485 10.51 -8.22 10.49
CA TYR A 485 10.21 -8.52 11.89
C TYR A 485 10.32 -7.33 12.85
N CYS A 486 11.29 -6.41 12.69
CA CYS A 486 11.59 -5.48 13.79
C CYS A 486 12.21 -4.11 13.46
N ALA A 487 12.60 -3.81 12.22
CA ALA A 487 13.25 -2.53 11.90
C ALA A 487 12.32 -1.30 12.05
N GLY A 488 11.04 -1.46 11.75
CA GLY A 488 10.02 -0.40 11.84
C GLY A 488 9.30 -0.04 10.54
N PRO A 489 9.94 -0.04 9.35
CA PRO A 489 9.25 -0.01 8.07
C PRO A 489 8.30 -1.19 7.89
N ASN A 490 7.32 -1.05 7.00
CA ASN A 490 6.27 -2.05 6.82
C ASN A 490 6.64 -3.14 5.82
N HIS A 491 6.29 -4.40 6.13
CA HIS A 491 6.48 -5.54 5.22
C HIS A 491 5.24 -5.96 4.43
N ILE A 492 4.11 -5.26 4.60
CA ILE A 492 2.94 -5.43 3.73
C ILE A 492 3.20 -4.56 2.49
N LEU A 493 3.80 -5.16 1.47
CA LEU A 493 4.40 -4.50 0.32
C LEU A 493 3.80 -4.93 -1.04
N PRO A 494 3.87 -4.07 -2.07
CA PRO A 494 3.34 -4.37 -3.40
C PRO A 494 4.32 -5.21 -4.26
N THR A 495 3.92 -6.43 -4.63
CA THR A 495 4.68 -7.34 -5.52
C THR A 495 4.21 -7.25 -6.99
N LEU A 496 4.65 -8.14 -7.88
CA LEU A 496 4.26 -8.20 -9.30
C LEU A 496 4.52 -6.89 -10.08
N GLY A 497 5.53 -6.12 -9.69
CA GLY A 497 5.82 -4.81 -10.26
C GLY A 497 4.85 -3.69 -9.83
N TRP A 498 3.93 -3.93 -8.88
CA TRP A 498 2.98 -2.92 -8.40
C TRP A 498 3.67 -1.76 -7.67
N ALA A 499 4.91 -1.92 -7.22
CA ALA A 499 5.74 -0.83 -6.69
C ALA A 499 6.00 0.35 -7.67
N LYS A 500 5.50 0.27 -8.92
CA LYS A 500 5.43 1.39 -9.88
C LYS A 500 4.23 2.33 -9.67
N PHE A 501 3.20 1.89 -8.94
CA PHE A 501 1.93 2.62 -8.79
C PHE A 501 1.18 2.37 -7.46
N ALA A 502 1.72 1.52 -6.59
CA ALA A 502 1.29 1.30 -5.22
C ALA A 502 2.48 1.46 -4.26
N ALA A 503 2.21 1.79 -3.01
CA ALA A 503 3.21 2.00 -1.97
C ALA A 503 3.13 0.91 -0.89
N ALA A 504 4.16 0.83 -0.04
CA ALA A 504 4.12 0.10 1.22
C ALA A 504 2.91 0.50 2.08
N LEU A 505 2.39 -0.44 2.88
CA LEU A 505 1.36 -0.11 3.86
C LEU A 505 1.88 0.92 4.88
N SER A 506 1.11 1.97 5.11
CA SER A 506 1.56 3.23 5.72
C SER A 506 0.45 3.83 6.59
N ALA A 507 0.79 4.74 7.51
CA ALA A 507 -0.22 5.52 8.22
C ALA A 507 -1.03 6.41 7.24
N ALA A 508 -0.45 6.77 6.09
CA ALA A 508 -1.14 7.43 5.00
C ALA A 508 -2.17 6.55 4.28
N THR A 509 -2.00 5.21 4.29
CA THR A 509 -2.93 4.27 3.64
C THR A 509 -4.30 4.27 4.30
N PHE A 510 -4.38 4.57 5.60
CA PHE A 510 -5.59 4.47 6.40
C PHE A 510 -6.42 5.77 6.49
N VAL A 511 -6.08 6.79 5.68
CA VAL A 511 -6.77 8.09 5.70
C VAL A 511 -7.21 8.55 4.30
N ARG A 512 -8.31 9.30 4.27
CA ARG A 512 -8.85 9.98 3.09
C ARG A 512 -8.64 11.49 3.24
N PRO A 513 -7.79 12.13 2.42
CA PRO A 513 -7.62 13.58 2.46
C PRO A 513 -8.72 14.28 1.66
N ILE A 514 -9.60 15.01 2.34
CA ILE A 514 -10.75 15.72 1.77
C ILE A 514 -10.39 17.21 1.60
N PRO A 515 -10.33 17.76 0.36
CA PRO A 515 -10.12 19.18 0.16
C PRO A 515 -11.38 19.99 0.53
N TYR A 516 -11.19 21.18 1.07
CA TYR A 516 -12.26 22.13 1.36
C TYR A 516 -11.87 23.57 1.03
N GLN A 517 -12.86 24.44 0.92
CA GLN A 517 -12.70 25.85 0.63
C GLN A 517 -13.73 26.68 1.42
N TYR A 518 -13.30 27.83 1.91
CA TYR A 518 -14.16 28.88 2.47
C TYR A 518 -13.86 30.20 1.75
N LEU A 519 -14.90 30.84 1.22
CA LEU A 519 -14.80 32.12 0.55
C LEU A 519 -15.69 33.13 1.27
N SER A 520 -15.11 34.27 1.64
CA SER A 520 -15.85 35.49 1.99
C SER A 520 -16.46 36.12 0.73
N ARG A 521 -17.37 37.10 0.89
CA ARG A 521 -17.89 37.88 -0.27
C ARG A 521 -16.79 38.66 -0.99
N GLU A 522 -15.72 39.06 -0.30
CA GLU A 522 -14.53 39.66 -0.93
C GLU A 522 -13.77 38.64 -1.77
N GLY A 523 -13.45 37.48 -1.19
CA GLY A 523 -12.77 36.39 -1.90
C GLY A 523 -13.54 35.87 -3.12
N LEU A 524 -14.88 35.78 -3.02
CA LEU A 524 -15.74 35.41 -4.15
C LEU A 524 -15.75 36.48 -5.24
N ASN A 525 -15.79 37.78 -4.90
CA ASN A 525 -15.68 38.87 -5.88
C ASN A 525 -14.36 38.80 -6.68
N LEU A 526 -13.25 38.43 -6.04
CA LEU A 526 -11.94 38.31 -6.70
C LEU A 526 -11.90 37.16 -7.72
N LEU A 527 -12.57 36.04 -7.44
CA LEU A 527 -12.53 34.83 -8.29
C LEU A 527 -13.66 34.74 -9.33
N ALA A 528 -14.79 35.41 -9.08
CA ALA A 528 -15.99 35.31 -9.91
C ALA A 528 -15.79 35.66 -11.40
N PRO A 529 -15.02 36.69 -11.82
CA PRO A 529 -14.84 37.01 -13.24
C PRO A 529 -14.23 35.84 -14.02
N ASN A 530 -13.21 35.19 -13.44
CA ASN A 530 -12.54 34.05 -14.05
C ASN A 530 -13.45 32.81 -14.06
N ALA A 531 -14.05 32.47 -12.91
CA ALA A 531 -14.87 31.28 -12.76
C ALA A 531 -16.17 31.33 -13.62
N THR A 532 -16.82 32.49 -13.73
CA THR A 532 -18.00 32.67 -14.60
C THR A 532 -17.63 32.65 -16.09
N THR A 533 -16.46 33.18 -16.47
CA THR A 533 -15.95 33.13 -17.85
C THR A 533 -15.63 31.70 -18.28
N LEU A 534 -14.92 30.94 -17.44
CA LEU A 534 -14.61 29.54 -17.70
C LEU A 534 -15.89 28.70 -17.81
N ALA A 535 -16.80 28.82 -16.82
CA ALA A 535 -18.09 28.14 -16.85
C ALA A 535 -18.89 28.42 -18.14
N ARG A 536 -18.88 29.67 -18.65
CA ARG A 536 -19.56 30.00 -19.92
C ARG A 536 -18.82 29.50 -21.15
N THR A 537 -17.49 29.46 -21.12
CA THR A 537 -16.66 28.86 -22.18
C THR A 537 -16.93 27.35 -22.31
N GLU A 538 -17.19 26.69 -21.19
CA GLU A 538 -17.60 25.27 -21.11
C GLU A 538 -19.11 25.03 -21.35
N GLY A 539 -19.90 26.10 -21.59
CA GLY A 539 -21.36 26.02 -21.78
C GLY A 539 -22.17 25.82 -20.49
N LEU A 540 -21.53 25.78 -19.32
CA LEU A 540 -22.10 25.53 -18.00
C LEU A 540 -22.70 26.80 -17.36
N GLU A 541 -23.65 27.44 -18.05
CA GLU A 541 -24.33 28.68 -17.59
C GLU A 541 -24.94 28.56 -16.17
N GLY A 542 -25.36 27.36 -15.75
CA GLY A 542 -25.83 27.11 -14.38
C GLY A 542 -24.73 27.29 -13.31
N HIS A 543 -23.48 26.95 -13.63
CA HIS A 543 -22.34 27.18 -12.73
C HIS A 543 -22.05 28.68 -12.61
N ALA A 544 -22.04 29.42 -13.73
CA ALA A 544 -21.85 30.87 -13.74
C ALA A 544 -22.92 31.59 -12.89
N ARG A 545 -24.20 31.27 -13.09
CA ARG A 545 -25.31 31.87 -12.32
C ARG A 545 -25.22 31.59 -10.82
N SER A 546 -24.70 30.42 -10.42
CA SER A 546 -24.53 30.07 -9.01
C SER A 546 -23.56 31.02 -8.27
N ILE A 547 -22.57 31.55 -8.98
CA ILE A 547 -21.62 32.56 -8.49
C ILE A 547 -22.30 33.93 -8.47
N GLU A 548 -22.87 34.36 -9.61
CA GLU A 548 -23.44 35.69 -9.79
C GLU A 548 -24.56 36.03 -8.80
N ILE A 549 -25.41 35.05 -8.46
CA ILE A 549 -26.50 35.24 -7.49
C ILE A 549 -26.00 35.58 -6.08
N ARG A 550 -24.76 35.21 -5.73
CA ARG A 550 -24.14 35.49 -4.42
C ARG A 550 -23.44 36.86 -4.34
N LEU A 551 -23.30 37.55 -5.48
CA LEU A 551 -22.63 38.85 -5.60
C LEU A 551 -23.59 40.00 -5.92
N LYS A 552 -24.84 39.67 -6.27
CA LYS A 552 -25.98 40.58 -6.11
C LYS A 552 -26.16 40.93 -4.63
#